data_AF-A0A0Q5IWX3-F1
#
_entry.id   AF-A0A0Q5IWX3-F1
#
_cell.length_a   1.000
_cell.length_b   1.000
_cell.length_c   1.000
_cell.angle_alpha   90.00
_cell.angle_beta   90.00
_cell.angle_gamma   90.00
#
_symmetry.space_group_name_H-M   'P 1'
#
loop_
_entity.id
_entity.type
_entity.pdbx_description
1 polymer ?
#
loop_
_entity_poly.entity_id
_entity_poly.type
_entity_poly.pdbx_seq_one_letter_code
_entity_poly.pdbx_strand_id
1 'polypeptide(L)'
;MTDNRRDALPVVPNLSVREDAPEMQEVRAEQGPAPADLAGRAAPPVPAPSGDGLSAAEVARLTGSGNTATTDRALNRAEGVDPDASES
;
A
#
# COMPACT_ATOMS: atom_id res chain seq x y z
N MET A 1 -52.61 12.25 6.52
CA MET A 1 -51.57 13.20 6.07
C MET A 1 -51.14 13.99 7.29
N THR A 2 -50.12 13.50 8.00
CA THR A 2 -49.64 14.09 9.28
C THR A 2 -48.22 14.60 9.11
N ASP A 3 -48.15 15.92 9.01
CA ASP A 3 -47.24 16.83 9.71
C ASP A 3 -45.76 16.39 9.81
N ASN A 4 -45.01 16.73 8.77
CA ASN A 4 -43.55 16.59 8.73
C ASN A 4 -42.93 17.87 9.34
N ARG A 5 -43.08 18.04 10.65
CA ARG A 5 -42.40 19.11 11.41
C ARG A 5 -40.92 18.76 11.52
N ARG A 6 -40.19 19.03 10.44
CA ARG A 6 -38.76 19.28 10.52
C ARG A 6 -38.64 20.63 11.23
N ASP A 7 -38.56 20.60 12.55
CA ASP A 7 -38.18 21.74 13.36
C ASP A 7 -36.82 22.22 12.84
N ALA A 8 -36.86 23.23 11.98
CA ALA A 8 -35.67 23.81 11.40
C ALA A 8 -34.88 24.45 12.54
N LEU A 9 -33.68 23.92 12.79
CA LEU A 9 -32.77 24.47 13.78
C LEU A 9 -32.49 25.95 13.44
N PRO A 10 -32.47 26.84 14.43
CA PRO A 10 -32.24 28.26 14.19
C PRO A 10 -30.86 28.46 13.56
N VAL A 11 -30.84 28.98 12.33
CA VAL A 11 -29.62 29.36 11.64
C VAL A 11 -29.05 30.57 12.38
N VAL A 12 -27.87 30.41 12.98
CA VAL A 12 -27.20 31.49 13.69
C VAL A 12 -26.64 32.46 12.64
N PRO A 13 -27.16 33.70 12.51
CA PRO A 13 -26.85 34.58 11.38
C PRO A 13 -25.41 35.14 11.40
N ASN A 14 -24.67 34.92 12.49
CA ASN A 14 -23.31 35.43 12.69
C ASN A 14 -22.22 34.37 12.43
N LEU A 15 -22.58 33.18 11.92
CA LEU A 15 -21.60 32.20 11.47
C LEU A 15 -21.14 32.55 10.05
N SER A 16 -20.18 33.47 9.96
CA SER A 16 -19.47 33.73 8.71
C SER A 16 -18.32 32.73 8.57
N VAL A 17 -18.15 32.15 7.37
CA VAL A 17 -16.92 31.42 7.03
C VAL A 17 -15.76 32.42 7.10
N ARG A 18 -14.70 32.08 7.85
CA ARG A 18 -13.45 32.85 7.78
C ARG A 18 -12.85 32.61 6.40
N GLU A 19 -12.98 33.59 5.50
CA GLU A 19 -12.41 33.53 4.14
C GLU A 19 -10.88 33.52 4.17
N ASP A 20 -10.27 34.16 5.18
CA ASP A 20 -8.83 34.17 5.40
C ASP A 20 -8.40 33.02 6.34
N ALA A 21 -8.50 31.78 5.87
CA ALA A 21 -7.53 30.80 6.32
C ALA A 21 -6.23 31.15 5.60
N PRO A 22 -5.09 31.38 6.28
CA PRO A 22 -3.82 31.52 5.58
C PRO A 22 -3.67 30.27 4.71
N GLU A 23 -3.34 30.45 3.44
CA GLU A 23 -3.01 29.33 2.57
C GLU A 23 -2.01 28.46 3.33
N MET A 24 -2.44 27.25 3.69
CA MET A 24 -1.54 26.27 4.27
C MET A 24 -0.55 25.94 3.17
N GLN A 25 0.56 26.69 3.13
CA GLN A 25 1.70 26.30 2.33
C GLN A 25 2.05 24.90 2.79
N GLU A 26 2.10 23.94 1.86
CA GLU A 26 2.61 22.60 2.14
C GLU A 26 4.06 22.75 2.60
N VAL A 27 4.27 22.88 3.91
CA VAL A 27 5.60 22.82 4.52
C VAL A 27 6.00 21.35 4.46
N ARG A 28 6.65 20.96 3.37
CA ARG A 28 7.22 19.63 3.22
C ARG A 28 8.42 19.53 4.16
N ALA A 29 8.31 18.70 5.18
CA ALA A 29 9.45 18.33 5.98
C ALA A 29 10.42 17.50 5.11
N GLU A 30 11.66 17.93 5.00
CA GLU A 30 12.70 17.13 4.36
C GLU A 30 13.12 15.97 5.26
N GLN A 31 13.39 14.82 4.65
CA GLN A 31 13.96 13.69 5.37
C GLN A 31 15.44 13.99 5.64
N GLY A 32 15.84 13.93 6.92
CA GLY A 32 17.24 14.10 7.32
C GLY A 32 18.16 12.99 6.81
N PRO A 33 19.48 13.14 6.96
CA PRO A 33 20.45 12.14 6.56
C PRO A 33 20.18 10.79 7.24
N ALA A 34 20.48 9.70 6.52
CA ALA A 34 20.41 8.36 7.07
C ALA A 34 21.29 8.22 8.34
N PRO A 35 20.92 7.36 9.30
CA PRO A 35 21.77 7.08 10.45
C PRO A 35 23.18 6.66 10.03
N ALA A 36 24.20 7.20 10.70
CA ALA A 36 25.60 6.95 10.35
C ALA A 36 25.99 5.46 10.45
N ASP A 37 25.29 4.69 11.28
CA ASP A 37 25.51 3.26 11.50
C ASP A 37 24.68 2.36 10.58
N LEU A 38 23.85 2.91 9.67
CA LEU A 38 22.92 2.12 8.85
C LEU A 38 23.62 0.98 8.10
N ALA A 39 24.81 1.22 7.53
CA ALA A 39 25.57 0.22 6.79
C ALA A 39 26.19 -0.87 7.69
N GLY A 40 26.46 -0.56 8.96
CA GLY A 40 27.05 -1.49 9.93
C GLY A 40 26.02 -2.16 10.84
N ARG A 41 24.75 -1.73 10.77
CA ARG A 41 23.70 -2.24 11.63
C ARG A 41 23.32 -3.65 11.18
N ALA A 42 23.52 -4.63 12.06
CA ALA A 42 23.04 -5.98 11.84
C ALA A 42 21.51 -5.99 11.67
N ALA A 43 21.03 -6.73 10.69
CA ALA A 43 19.60 -6.95 10.54
C ALA A 43 19.06 -7.65 11.80
N PRO A 44 17.85 -7.28 12.28
CA PRO A 44 17.21 -8.03 13.35
C PRO A 44 17.01 -9.48 12.91
N PRO A 45 17.07 -10.45 13.86
CA PRO A 45 16.86 -11.84 13.52
C PRO A 45 15.44 -12.03 12.96
N VAL A 46 15.34 -12.70 11.82
CA VAL A 46 14.04 -13.14 11.29
C VAL A 46 13.64 -14.39 12.06
N PRO A 47 12.49 -14.40 12.76
CA PRO A 47 12.03 -15.60 13.43
C PRO A 47 11.78 -16.70 12.40
N ALA A 48 12.12 -17.93 12.74
CA ALA A 48 11.74 -19.07 11.91
C ALA A 48 10.21 -19.12 11.81
N PRO A 49 9.64 -19.41 10.63
CA PRO A 49 8.21 -19.61 10.51
C PRO A 49 7.78 -20.71 11.48
N SER A 50 6.82 -20.41 12.34
CA SER A 50 6.25 -21.39 13.26
C SER A 50 5.05 -22.06 12.61
N GLY A 51 5.15 -23.35 12.31
CA GLY A 51 4.07 -24.16 11.75
C GLY A 51 4.54 -25.12 10.67
N ASP A 52 3.62 -25.95 10.19
CA ASP A 52 3.86 -26.80 9.03
C ASP A 52 3.89 -25.95 7.75
N GLY A 53 4.68 -26.39 6.76
CA GLY A 53 4.71 -25.74 5.46
C GLY A 53 3.34 -25.79 4.77
N LEU A 54 3.03 -24.78 3.96
CA LEU A 54 1.80 -24.78 3.16
C LEU A 54 1.85 -25.89 2.11
N SER A 55 0.74 -26.60 1.95
CA SER A 55 0.58 -27.53 0.83
C SER A 55 0.57 -26.80 -0.51
N ALA A 56 0.89 -27.51 -1.59
CA ALA A 56 0.86 -26.94 -2.95
C ALA A 56 -0.52 -26.33 -3.29
N ALA A 57 -1.61 -26.91 -2.77
CA ALA A 57 -2.96 -26.40 -2.96
C ALA A 57 -3.19 -25.08 -2.20
N GLU A 58 -2.67 -24.95 -0.98
CA GLU A 58 -2.77 -23.71 -0.20
C GLU A 58 -1.95 -22.59 -0.82
N VAL A 59 -0.74 -22.91 -1.31
CA VAL A 59 0.08 -21.96 -2.07
C VAL A 59 -0.67 -21.49 -3.31
N ALA A 60 -1.23 -22.41 -4.12
CA ALA A 60 -1.97 -22.05 -5.32
C ALA A 60 -3.23 -21.22 -5.04
N ARG A 61 -3.88 -21.40 -3.88
CA ARG A 61 -5.01 -20.55 -3.46
C ARG A 61 -4.56 -19.15 -3.04
N LEU A 62 -3.38 -19.02 -2.42
CA LEU A 62 -2.84 -17.74 -1.95
C LEU A 62 -2.28 -16.90 -3.10
N THR A 63 -1.54 -17.52 -4.03
CA THR A 63 -0.95 -16.85 -5.20
C THR A 63 -1.95 -16.66 -6.34
N GLY A 64 -3.14 -17.28 -6.22
CA GLY A 64 -4.08 -17.48 -7.31
C GLY A 64 -3.62 -18.61 -8.25
N SER A 65 -4.56 -19.41 -8.75
CA SER A 65 -4.30 -20.45 -9.76
C SER A 65 -4.06 -19.87 -11.16
N GLY A 66 -3.65 -18.61 -11.22
CA GLY A 66 -3.58 -17.82 -12.44
C GLY A 66 -2.21 -17.95 -13.07
N ASN A 67 -2.13 -18.73 -14.15
CA ASN A 67 -1.12 -18.74 -15.21
C ASN A 67 0.15 -17.88 -14.97
N THR A 68 0.94 -18.22 -13.95
CA THR A 68 2.17 -17.48 -13.60
C THR A 68 3.16 -17.53 -14.75
N ALA A 69 3.16 -18.63 -15.52
CA ALA A 69 3.97 -18.83 -16.71
C ALA A 69 3.89 -17.68 -17.74
N THR A 70 2.74 -17.02 -17.91
CA THR A 70 2.64 -15.87 -18.83
C THR A 70 3.19 -14.56 -18.25
N THR A 71 2.96 -14.33 -16.96
CA THR A 71 3.47 -13.13 -16.27
C THR A 71 4.98 -13.24 -16.09
N ASP A 72 5.47 -14.40 -15.67
CA ASP A 72 6.89 -14.71 -15.48
C ASP A 72 7.65 -14.61 -16.80
N ARG A 73 7.06 -15.08 -17.91
CA ARG A 73 7.65 -14.92 -19.25
C ARG A 73 7.79 -13.45 -19.67
N ALA A 74 6.80 -12.61 -19.34
CA ALA A 74 6.84 -11.18 -19.64
C ALA A 74 7.89 -10.45 -18.79
N LEU A 75 8.01 -10.81 -17.51
CA LEU A 75 9.03 -10.29 -16.60
C LEU A 75 10.45 -10.72 -17.01
N ASN A 76 10.65 -12.01 -17.30
CA ASN A 76 11.94 -12.53 -17.78
C ASN A 76 12.40 -11.79 -19.04
N ARG A 77 11.49 -11.55 -19.99
CA ARG A 77 11.80 -10.74 -21.18
C ARG A 77 12.15 -9.28 -20.84
N ALA A 78 11.46 -8.66 -19.89
CA ALA A 78 11.75 -7.30 -19.43
C ALA A 78 13.11 -7.20 -18.73
N GLU A 79 13.56 -8.28 -18.08
CA GLU A 79 14.86 -8.40 -17.39
C GLU A 79 15.99 -8.93 -18.29
N GLY A 80 15.69 -9.23 -19.56
CA GLY A 80 16.66 -9.75 -20.52
C GLY A 80 17.01 -11.23 -20.33
N VAL A 81 16.22 -11.97 -19.55
CA VAL A 81 16.34 -13.42 -19.37
C VAL A 81 15.50 -14.12 -20.44
N ASP A 82 16.10 -15.07 -21.16
CA ASP A 82 15.38 -15.88 -22.14
C ASP A 82 14.52 -16.94 -21.41
N PRO A 83 13.18 -16.83 -21.49
CA PRO A 83 12.28 -17.75 -20.80
C PRO A 83 12.26 -19.17 -21.40
N ASP A 84 12.77 -19.37 -22.60
CA ASP A 84 12.69 -20.65 -23.33
C ASP A 84 14.07 -21.36 -23.44
N ALA A 85 15.13 -20.79 -22.84
CA ALA A 85 16.50 -21.32 -22.90
C ALA A 85 16.72 -22.68 -22.19
N SER A 86 15.70 -23.20 -21.49
CA SER A 86 15.77 -24.48 -20.76
C SER A 86 15.07 -25.63 -21.48
N GLU A 87 14.42 -25.39 -22.63
CA GLU A 87 13.75 -26.43 -23.41
C GLU A 87 14.68 -26.95 -24.52
N SER A 88 15.60 -27.85 -24.17
CA SER A 88 16.39 -28.66 -25.13
C SER A 88 16.73 -30.02 -24.54
#